data_AF-I4D0C3-F1
#
_entry.id   AF-I4D0C3-F1
#
_cell.length_a   1.000
_cell.length_b   1.000
_cell.length_c   1.000
_cell.angle_alpha   90.00
_cell.angle_beta   90.00
_cell.angle_gamma   90.00
#
_symmetry.space_group_name_H-M   'P 1'
#
loop_
_entity.id
_entity.type
_entity.pdbx_description
1 polymer ?
#
loop_
_entity_poly.entity_id
_entity_poly.type
_entity_poly.pdbx_seq_one_letter_code
_entity_poly.pdbx_strand_id
1 'polypeptide(L)'
;MSNTEMTYAEAQELFERLLKLDYHPVAIKFFKSEEEAAKYPAEKKAAAKMTFCQFTAASRMANYVLKGNNNNILCENCLTSFGYTAPSDEEAKGHFKYVVDDEYAKEVMAGKPRMPLGEVKEFMTAPLAKTPVEPDVVMFVCNPLQAYHILNDYVGAFHVHPLQFNHTVNSAVCGGAVWSFINHKPNMNTMCSGSYTSGKTEKGEVNVFIPGDQILDVARQLAHRTEVMGGASFPYNGNEWPGLDACKKCPMIRFKDVE
;
A
#
# COMPACT_ATOMS: atom_id res chain seq x y z
N MET A 1 11.50 -9.85 25.82
CA MET A 1 12.17 -9.68 24.51
C MET A 1 12.95 -8.38 24.57
N SER A 2 14.23 -8.39 24.23
CA SER A 2 15.05 -7.18 24.30
C SER A 2 14.44 -6.10 23.41
N ASN A 3 14.23 -4.93 23.99
CA ASN A 3 13.50 -3.79 23.45
C ASN A 3 14.35 -3.04 22.39
N THR A 4 14.84 -3.75 21.38
CA THR A 4 15.55 -3.14 20.26
C THR A 4 14.49 -2.65 19.29
N GLU A 5 14.42 -1.33 19.06
CA GLU A 5 13.47 -0.76 18.10
C GLU A 5 13.77 -1.27 16.68
N MET A 6 12.85 -2.07 16.13
CA MET A 6 12.89 -2.52 14.74
C MET A 6 12.90 -1.31 13.80
N THR A 7 13.85 -1.28 12.87
CA THR A 7 13.99 -0.25 11.84
C THR A 7 13.13 -0.55 10.61
N TYR A 8 12.89 0.45 9.75
CA TYR A 8 12.20 0.24 8.47
C TYR A 8 12.93 -0.71 7.52
N ALA A 9 14.26 -0.75 7.56
CA ALA A 9 15.06 -1.67 6.77
C ALA A 9 14.86 -3.13 7.22
N GLU A 10 14.88 -3.36 8.54
CA GLU A 10 14.59 -4.69 9.10
C GLU A 10 13.13 -5.11 8.83
N ALA A 11 12.17 -4.18 8.96
CA ALA A 11 10.78 -4.46 8.65
C ALA A 11 10.58 -4.85 7.17
N GLN A 12 11.20 -4.11 6.24
CA GLN A 12 11.15 -4.45 4.82
C GLN A 12 11.75 -5.83 4.54
N GLU A 13 12.96 -6.11 5.05
CA GLU A 13 13.62 -7.43 4.91
C GLU A 13 12.71 -8.55 5.40
N LEU A 14 12.10 -8.34 6.57
CA LEU A 14 11.23 -9.30 7.20
C LEU A 14 9.99 -9.58 6.36
N PHE A 15 9.30 -8.54 5.86
CA PHE A 15 8.15 -8.72 4.98
C PHE A 15 8.53 -9.44 3.69
N GLU A 16 9.59 -9.00 3.02
CA GLU A 16 10.04 -9.60 1.76
C GLU A 16 10.45 -11.05 1.92
N ARG A 17 11.22 -11.38 2.96
CA ARG A 17 11.70 -12.75 3.19
C ARG A 17 10.59 -13.68 3.66
N LEU A 18 9.77 -13.26 4.62
CA LEU A 18 8.76 -14.13 5.24
C LEU A 18 7.51 -14.28 4.39
N LEU A 19 7.13 -13.26 3.62
CA LEU A 19 5.96 -13.32 2.73
C LEU A 19 6.35 -13.53 1.26
N LYS A 20 7.65 -13.66 0.96
CA LYS A 20 8.22 -13.81 -0.40
C LYS A 20 7.61 -12.77 -1.37
N LEU A 21 7.64 -11.50 -0.96
CA LEU A 21 7.08 -10.41 -1.77
C LEU A 21 7.88 -10.24 -3.06
N ASP A 22 7.19 -10.02 -4.18
CA ASP A 22 7.83 -9.73 -5.46
C ASP A 22 8.38 -8.30 -5.53
N TYR A 23 7.91 -7.40 -4.65
CA TYR A 23 8.21 -5.97 -4.69
C TYR A 23 8.47 -5.40 -3.30
N HIS A 24 9.26 -4.32 -3.25
CA HIS A 24 9.48 -3.57 -2.01
C HIS A 24 8.17 -2.90 -1.54
N PRO A 25 7.83 -2.96 -0.24
CA PRO A 25 6.84 -2.07 0.35
C PRO A 25 7.24 -0.61 0.12
N VAL A 26 6.28 0.24 -0.23
CA VAL A 26 6.53 1.64 -0.60
C VAL A 26 6.10 2.55 0.53
N ALA A 27 7.05 3.21 1.17
CA ALA A 27 6.84 4.35 2.04
C ALA A 27 6.34 5.56 1.22
N ILE A 28 5.25 6.18 1.68
CA ILE A 28 4.63 7.37 1.09
C ILE A 28 4.59 8.46 2.15
N LYS A 29 5.08 9.65 1.81
CA LYS A 29 5.01 10.86 2.63
C LYS A 29 4.29 11.98 1.89
N PHE A 30 3.43 12.72 2.57
CA PHE A 30 2.81 13.95 2.11
C PHE A 30 3.38 15.14 2.89
N PHE A 31 3.97 16.11 2.18
CA PHE A 31 4.53 17.31 2.78
C PHE A 31 3.56 18.47 2.65
N LYS A 32 3.34 19.21 3.75
CA LYS A 32 2.47 20.39 3.78
C LYS A 32 3.18 21.69 3.36
N SER A 33 4.51 21.64 3.25
CA SER A 33 5.34 22.78 2.86
C SER A 33 6.51 22.32 1.98
N GLU A 34 6.93 23.18 1.04
CA GLU A 34 8.09 22.91 0.18
C GLU A 34 9.40 22.93 0.99
N GLU A 35 9.46 23.75 2.04
CA GLU A 35 10.61 23.85 2.94
C GLU A 35 10.83 22.57 3.73
N GLU A 36 9.77 21.89 4.17
CA GLU A 36 9.85 20.58 4.80
C GLU A 36 10.33 19.54 3.78
N ALA A 37 9.71 19.52 2.59
CA ALA A 37 10.06 18.58 1.53
C ALA A 37 11.51 18.76 1.04
N ALA A 38 12.07 19.97 1.10
CA ALA A 38 13.45 20.27 0.71
C ALA A 38 14.51 19.62 1.62
N LYS A 39 14.15 19.25 2.86
CA LYS A 39 15.04 18.55 3.80
C LYS A 39 15.35 17.11 3.35
N TYR A 40 14.50 16.54 2.51
CA TYR A 40 14.56 15.14 2.10
C TYR A 40 14.78 15.05 0.58
N PRO A 41 16.03 14.87 0.11
CA PRO A 41 16.34 14.81 -1.32
C PRO A 41 15.80 13.52 -1.96
N ALA A 42 15.36 13.62 -3.21
CA ALA A 42 15.05 12.45 -4.04
C ALA A 42 16.35 11.88 -4.67
N GLU A 43 16.41 10.57 -4.88
CA GLU A 43 17.52 9.93 -5.61
C GLU A 43 17.39 10.15 -7.13
N LYS A 44 16.15 10.20 -7.64
CA LYS A 44 15.82 10.36 -9.05
C LYS A 44 14.72 11.41 -9.22
N LYS A 45 14.62 11.96 -10.43
CA LYS A 45 13.58 12.93 -10.80
C LYS A 45 12.87 12.48 -12.07
N ALA A 46 11.54 12.62 -12.09
CA ALA A 46 10.75 12.42 -13.29
C ALA A 46 11.12 13.45 -14.37
N ALA A 47 11.50 12.98 -15.55
CA ALA A 47 11.83 13.86 -16.69
C ALA A 47 10.60 14.45 -17.38
N ALA A 48 9.43 13.84 -17.18
CA ALA A 48 8.14 14.28 -17.70
C ALA A 48 7.05 14.04 -16.65
N LYS A 49 5.84 14.56 -16.89
CA LYS A 49 4.68 14.26 -16.04
C LYS A 49 4.41 12.75 -16.05
N MET A 50 4.16 12.19 -14.88
CA MET A 50 3.86 10.77 -14.70
C MET A 50 2.71 10.59 -13.71
N THR A 51 2.11 9.40 -13.71
CA THR A 51 1.06 9.06 -12.73
C THR A 51 1.68 8.73 -11.38
N PHE A 52 0.93 8.93 -10.29
CA PHE A 52 1.37 8.48 -8.96
C PHE A 52 1.64 6.97 -8.91
N CYS A 53 0.88 6.18 -9.70
CA CYS A 53 1.12 4.75 -9.84
C CYS A 53 2.52 4.44 -10.43
N GLN A 54 3.04 5.28 -11.33
CA GLN A 54 4.41 5.13 -11.85
C GLN A 54 5.48 5.52 -10.83
N PHE A 55 5.22 6.54 -9.99
CA PHE A 55 6.10 6.86 -8.87
C PHE A 55 6.25 5.67 -7.92
N THR A 56 5.11 5.08 -7.50
CA THR A 56 5.13 3.91 -6.62
C THR A 56 5.72 2.68 -7.31
N ALA A 57 5.49 2.49 -8.62
CA ALA A 57 6.10 1.41 -9.38
C ALA A 57 7.63 1.52 -9.44
N ALA A 58 8.16 2.73 -9.68
CA ALA A 58 9.59 2.98 -9.69
C ALA A 58 10.23 2.76 -8.32
N SER A 59 9.57 3.15 -7.22
CA SER A 59 10.05 2.84 -5.88
C SER A 59 10.04 1.32 -5.61
N ARG A 60 8.93 0.62 -5.87
CA ARG A 60 8.81 -0.81 -5.53
C ARG A 60 9.62 -1.76 -6.40
N MET A 61 9.83 -1.41 -7.68
CA MET A 61 10.48 -2.29 -8.67
C MET A 61 11.91 -1.87 -9.02
N ALA A 62 12.19 -0.56 -9.03
CA ALA A 62 13.51 -0.02 -9.38
C ALA A 62 14.29 0.52 -8.18
N ASN A 63 13.74 0.37 -6.97
CA ASN A 63 14.39 0.72 -5.71
C ASN A 63 14.81 2.20 -5.61
N TYR A 64 14.01 3.10 -6.21
CA TYR A 64 14.28 4.55 -6.26
C TYR A 64 13.47 5.35 -5.22
N VAL A 65 14.13 6.33 -4.61
CA VAL A 65 13.46 7.41 -3.87
C VAL A 65 13.11 8.56 -4.81
N LEU A 66 11.84 8.94 -4.86
CA LEU A 66 11.30 9.94 -5.77
C LEU A 66 10.46 10.97 -5.02
N LYS A 67 10.40 12.20 -5.56
CA LYS A 67 9.43 13.22 -5.14
C LYS A 67 8.57 13.67 -6.30
N GLY A 68 7.33 14.01 -5.99
CA GLY A 68 6.37 14.59 -6.93
C GLY A 68 5.53 15.70 -6.33
N ASN A 69 4.82 16.43 -7.18
CA ASN A 69 3.94 17.55 -6.83
C ASN A 69 2.91 17.78 -7.96
N ASN A 70 2.04 18.78 -7.79
CA ASN A 70 1.00 19.13 -8.77
C ASN A 70 1.53 19.28 -10.21
N ASN A 71 2.74 19.80 -10.39
CA ASN A 71 3.30 20.08 -11.72
C ASN A 71 3.82 18.84 -12.44
N ASN A 72 4.04 17.73 -11.74
CA ASN A 72 4.57 16.50 -12.32
C ASN A 72 3.60 15.29 -12.29
N ILE A 73 2.42 15.44 -11.67
CA ILE A 73 1.36 14.44 -11.76
C ILE A 73 0.56 14.62 -13.05
N LEU A 74 0.37 13.52 -13.78
CA LEU A 74 -0.42 13.46 -15.01
C LEU A 74 -1.90 13.09 -14.77
N CYS A 75 -2.20 12.32 -13.73
CA CYS A 75 -3.53 11.75 -13.52
C CYS A 75 -4.44 12.70 -12.73
N GLU A 76 -5.53 13.19 -13.34
CA GLU A 76 -6.52 14.07 -12.71
C GLU A 76 -7.09 13.50 -11.42
N ASN A 77 -7.44 12.21 -11.41
CA ASN A 77 -7.91 11.52 -10.21
C ASN A 77 -6.93 11.62 -9.03
N CYS A 78 -5.64 11.60 -9.32
CA CYS A 78 -4.61 11.79 -8.30
C CYS A 78 -4.50 13.25 -7.87
N LEU A 79 -4.61 14.20 -8.81
CA LEU A 79 -4.63 15.63 -8.49
C LEU A 79 -5.79 15.95 -7.54
N THR A 80 -6.98 15.43 -7.84
CA THR A 80 -8.16 15.56 -7.00
C THR A 80 -7.98 14.84 -5.66
N SER A 81 -7.51 13.58 -5.64
CA SER A 81 -7.32 12.83 -4.37
C SER A 81 -6.29 13.49 -3.45
N PHE A 82 -5.21 14.05 -3.99
CA PHE A 82 -4.17 14.72 -3.20
C PHE A 82 -4.53 16.16 -2.86
N GLY A 83 -5.72 16.64 -3.26
CA GLY A 83 -6.18 17.99 -2.96
C GLY A 83 -5.41 19.06 -3.74
N TYR A 84 -4.77 18.74 -4.86
CA TYR A 84 -4.15 19.75 -5.73
C TYR A 84 -5.18 20.51 -6.57
N THR A 85 -6.28 19.85 -6.93
CA THR A 85 -7.38 20.42 -7.71
C THR A 85 -8.72 20.10 -7.06
N ALA A 86 -9.70 20.97 -7.25
CA ALA A 86 -11.09 20.64 -6.93
C ALA A 86 -11.64 19.64 -7.98
N PRO A 87 -12.58 18.75 -7.60
CA PRO A 87 -13.28 17.92 -8.57
C PRO A 87 -13.98 18.79 -9.61
N SER A 88 -13.98 18.35 -10.86
CA SER A 88 -14.66 19.02 -11.95
C SER A 88 -15.76 18.15 -12.55
N ASP A 89 -16.72 18.79 -13.21
CA ASP A 89 -17.75 18.09 -13.99
C ASP A 89 -17.14 17.28 -15.14
N GLU A 90 -16.01 17.72 -15.70
CA GLU A 90 -15.27 17.00 -16.75
C GLU A 90 -14.65 15.70 -16.19
N GLU A 91 -14.05 15.77 -15.01
CA GLU A 91 -13.55 14.58 -14.33
C GLU A 91 -14.71 13.61 -14.06
N ALA A 92 -15.86 14.09 -13.58
CA ALA A 92 -17.06 13.27 -13.35
C ALA A 92 -17.54 12.57 -14.62
N LYS A 93 -17.56 13.25 -15.78
CA LYS A 93 -17.90 12.67 -17.08
C LYS A 93 -17.02 11.48 -17.46
N GLY A 94 -15.74 11.50 -17.09
CA GLY A 94 -14.82 10.37 -17.29
C GLY A 94 -15.22 9.08 -16.56
N HIS A 95 -16.14 9.16 -15.60
CA HIS A 95 -16.58 8.04 -14.76
C HIS A 95 -17.87 7.37 -15.23
N PHE A 96 -18.56 7.91 -16.24
CA PHE A 96 -19.86 7.40 -16.71
C PHE A 96 -19.87 5.92 -17.05
N LYS A 97 -18.75 5.37 -17.54
CA LYS A 97 -18.61 3.93 -17.80
C LYS A 97 -18.75 3.04 -16.54
N TYR A 98 -18.72 3.60 -15.34
CA TYR A 98 -18.77 2.88 -14.06
C TYR A 98 -20.01 3.22 -13.22
N VAL A 99 -20.87 4.11 -13.70
CA VAL A 99 -22.05 4.60 -12.96
C VAL A 99 -23.28 4.59 -13.86
N VAL A 100 -24.46 4.68 -13.26
CA VAL A 100 -25.73 4.57 -13.99
C VAL A 100 -26.10 5.83 -14.78
N ASP A 101 -25.72 7.01 -14.26
CA ASP A 101 -26.06 8.30 -14.86
C ASP A 101 -25.08 9.42 -14.42
N ASP A 102 -25.29 10.61 -15.00
CA ASP A 102 -24.45 11.78 -14.81
C ASP A 102 -24.52 12.37 -13.39
N GLU A 103 -25.68 12.31 -12.75
CA GLU A 103 -25.87 12.84 -11.39
C GLU A 103 -25.12 11.98 -10.39
N TYR A 104 -25.27 10.65 -10.49
CA TYR A 104 -24.56 9.72 -9.64
C TYR A 104 -23.04 9.74 -9.88
N ALA A 105 -22.58 10.05 -11.10
CA ALA A 105 -21.16 10.28 -11.36
C ALA A 105 -20.58 11.39 -10.48
N LYS A 106 -21.31 12.49 -10.32
CA LYS A 106 -20.92 13.63 -9.49
C LYS A 106 -20.93 13.27 -8.00
N GLU A 107 -21.91 12.48 -7.56
CA GLU A 107 -21.96 11.97 -6.19
C GLU A 107 -20.77 11.05 -5.88
N VAL A 108 -20.46 10.12 -6.79
CA VAL A 108 -19.30 9.23 -6.67
C VAL A 108 -17.99 10.03 -6.62
N MET A 109 -17.87 11.08 -7.43
CA MET A 109 -16.74 12.00 -7.39
C MET A 109 -16.63 12.74 -6.05
N ALA A 110 -17.75 13.20 -5.50
CA ALA A 110 -17.79 13.90 -4.22
C ALA A 110 -17.43 12.98 -3.03
N GLY A 111 -17.78 11.70 -3.12
CA GLY A 111 -17.47 10.68 -2.10
C GLY A 111 -16.03 10.16 -2.12
N LYS A 112 -15.19 10.57 -3.08
CA LYS A 112 -13.81 10.09 -3.15
C LYS A 112 -12.97 10.59 -1.97
N PRO A 113 -12.09 9.73 -1.41
CA PRO A 113 -11.10 10.17 -0.44
C PRO A 113 -10.23 11.27 -1.02
N ARG A 114 -10.17 12.41 -0.32
CA ARG A 114 -9.44 13.59 -0.77
C ARG A 114 -8.81 14.34 0.39
N MET A 115 -7.56 14.74 0.22
CA MET A 115 -6.87 15.68 1.10
C MET A 115 -7.48 17.09 1.00
N PRO A 116 -7.44 17.92 2.05
CA PRO A 116 -7.88 19.30 1.95
C PRO A 116 -7.18 20.07 0.83
N LEU A 117 -7.95 20.91 0.14
CA LEU A 117 -7.49 21.60 -1.07
C LEU A 117 -6.29 22.49 -0.76
N GLY A 118 -5.19 22.27 -1.50
CA GLY A 118 -3.96 23.04 -1.41
C GLY A 118 -3.08 22.72 -0.20
N GLU A 119 -3.45 21.76 0.65
CA GLU A 119 -2.68 21.45 1.86
C GLU A 119 -1.39 20.68 1.55
N VAL A 120 -1.45 19.66 0.69
CA VAL A 120 -0.26 18.94 0.23
C VAL A 120 0.47 19.78 -0.81
N LYS A 121 1.79 19.93 -0.67
CA LYS A 121 2.66 20.64 -1.64
C LYS A 121 3.48 19.66 -2.46
N GLU A 122 4.14 18.72 -1.79
CA GLU A 122 4.89 17.63 -2.41
C GLU A 122 4.53 16.29 -1.77
N PHE A 123 4.84 15.21 -2.46
CA PHE A 123 4.85 13.86 -1.89
C PHE A 123 6.19 13.19 -2.18
N MET A 124 6.55 12.20 -1.38
CA MET A 124 7.68 11.31 -1.61
C MET A 124 7.21 9.86 -1.67
N THR A 125 7.82 9.09 -2.57
CA THR A 125 7.73 7.63 -2.57
C THR A 125 9.14 7.03 -2.44
N ALA A 126 9.28 6.03 -1.59
CA ALA A 126 10.54 5.33 -1.36
C ALA A 126 10.27 3.85 -1.08
N PRO A 127 11.19 2.93 -1.41
CA PRO A 127 11.27 1.64 -0.74
C PRO A 127 11.31 1.86 0.77
N LEU A 128 10.54 1.09 1.55
CA LEU A 128 10.44 1.25 3.00
C LEU A 128 11.82 1.28 3.69
N ALA A 129 12.74 0.41 3.29
CA ALA A 129 14.10 0.34 3.81
C ALA A 129 14.95 1.60 3.54
N LYS A 130 14.58 2.40 2.55
CA LYS A 130 15.30 3.60 2.11
C LYS A 130 14.59 4.90 2.48
N THR A 131 13.44 4.84 3.15
CA THR A 131 12.70 6.07 3.44
C THR A 131 13.54 7.00 4.34
N PRO A 132 13.82 8.25 3.91
CA PRO A 132 14.62 9.19 4.70
C PRO A 132 13.77 9.93 5.75
N VAL A 133 12.47 9.66 5.78
CA VAL A 133 11.46 10.32 6.60
C VAL A 133 10.43 9.28 7.06
N GLU A 134 9.85 9.50 8.24
CA GLU A 134 8.73 8.69 8.72
C GLU A 134 7.56 8.76 7.74
N PRO A 135 7.18 7.63 7.09
CA PRO A 135 6.10 7.61 6.14
C PRO A 135 4.76 7.91 6.82
N ASP A 136 3.85 8.49 6.06
CA ASP A 136 2.46 8.64 6.48
C ASP A 136 1.66 7.37 6.18
N VAL A 137 2.02 6.68 5.09
CA VAL A 137 1.40 5.42 4.66
C VAL A 137 2.47 4.51 4.05
N VAL A 138 2.38 3.21 4.30
CA VAL A 138 3.15 2.18 3.59
C VAL A 138 2.21 1.38 2.70
N MET A 139 2.52 1.34 1.40
CA MET A 139 1.76 0.61 0.40
C MET A 139 2.48 -0.69 0.01
N PHE A 140 1.74 -1.78 -0.03
CA PHE A 140 2.14 -3.05 -0.61
C PHE A 140 1.38 -3.27 -1.91
N VAL A 141 2.07 -3.81 -2.91
CA VAL A 141 1.40 -4.50 -4.01
C VAL A 141 1.80 -5.96 -3.91
N CYS A 142 0.80 -6.82 -3.72
CA CYS A 142 1.01 -8.20 -3.32
C CYS A 142 -0.18 -9.05 -3.78
N ASN A 143 -0.05 -10.37 -3.74
CA ASN A 143 -1.17 -11.25 -4.06
C ASN A 143 -2.21 -11.29 -2.90
N PRO A 144 -3.46 -11.73 -3.15
CA PRO A 144 -4.50 -11.79 -2.12
C PRO A 144 -4.13 -12.58 -0.87
N LEU A 145 -3.32 -13.63 -0.98
CA LEU A 145 -2.94 -14.44 0.18
C LEU A 145 -1.90 -13.69 1.02
N GLN A 146 -0.92 -13.02 0.41
CA GLN A 146 0.00 -12.10 1.11
C GLN A 146 -0.75 -10.97 1.79
N ALA A 147 -1.72 -10.35 1.09
CA ALA A 147 -2.56 -9.29 1.65
C ALA A 147 -3.32 -9.78 2.89
N TYR A 148 -3.90 -10.97 2.83
CA TYR A 148 -4.57 -11.61 3.96
C TYR A 148 -3.65 -11.77 5.17
N HIS A 149 -2.39 -12.20 4.96
CA HIS A 149 -1.42 -12.31 6.04
C HIS A 149 -1.09 -10.95 6.67
N ILE A 150 -0.78 -9.95 5.85
CA ILE A 150 -0.45 -8.58 6.32
C ILE A 150 -1.61 -8.01 7.13
N LEU A 151 -2.84 -8.13 6.63
CA LEU A 151 -4.03 -7.60 7.30
C LEU A 151 -4.38 -8.37 8.58
N ASN A 152 -4.11 -9.67 8.66
CA ASN A 152 -4.27 -10.42 9.90
C ASN A 152 -3.19 -10.09 10.94
N ASP A 153 -1.96 -9.82 10.51
CA ASP A 153 -0.92 -9.33 11.40
C ASP A 153 -1.29 -7.93 11.92
N TYR A 154 -1.94 -7.10 11.10
CA TYR A 154 -2.54 -5.86 11.57
C TYR A 154 -3.64 -6.09 12.63
N VAL A 155 -4.59 -7.00 12.37
CA VAL A 155 -5.65 -7.37 13.34
C VAL A 155 -5.05 -7.81 14.68
N GLY A 156 -4.01 -8.65 14.63
CA GLY A 156 -3.30 -9.14 15.81
C GLY A 156 -2.57 -8.04 16.57
N ALA A 157 -1.84 -7.18 15.86
CA ALA A 157 -1.07 -6.09 16.46
C ALA A 157 -1.96 -5.04 17.16
N PHE A 158 -3.13 -4.74 16.56
CA PHE A 158 -3.98 -3.63 17.00
C PHE A 158 -5.28 -4.07 17.68
N HIS A 159 -5.47 -5.37 17.93
CA HIS A 159 -6.66 -5.93 18.58
C HIS A 159 -7.98 -5.46 17.95
N VAL A 160 -8.01 -5.38 16.62
CA VAL A 160 -9.12 -4.79 15.86
C VAL A 160 -9.74 -5.79 14.90
N HIS A 161 -11.02 -6.10 15.09
CA HIS A 161 -11.79 -6.96 14.20
C HIS A 161 -13.27 -6.55 14.23
N PRO A 162 -13.95 -6.44 13.08
CA PRO A 162 -13.46 -6.65 11.71
C PRO A 162 -12.74 -5.43 11.14
N LEU A 163 -11.96 -5.62 10.07
CA LEU A 163 -11.46 -4.53 9.24
C LEU A 163 -12.54 -4.09 8.24
N GLN A 164 -12.58 -2.79 7.93
CA GLN A 164 -13.46 -2.19 6.92
C GLN A 164 -12.60 -1.44 5.92
N PHE A 165 -12.78 -1.72 4.63
CA PHE A 165 -12.00 -1.14 3.55
C PHE A 165 -12.85 -0.20 2.72
N ASN A 166 -12.21 0.81 2.14
CA ASN A 166 -12.85 1.74 1.23
C ASN A 166 -12.42 1.45 -0.21
N HIS A 167 -13.26 0.67 -0.89
CA HIS A 167 -13.13 0.37 -2.31
C HIS A 167 -13.80 1.46 -3.13
N THR A 168 -13.08 1.98 -4.12
CA THR A 168 -13.55 3.05 -4.99
C THR A 168 -13.53 2.60 -6.45
N VAL A 169 -14.46 3.12 -7.26
CA VAL A 169 -14.60 2.79 -8.70
C VAL A 169 -13.29 3.01 -9.49
N ASN A 170 -12.45 3.93 -9.02
CA ASN A 170 -11.07 4.11 -9.46
C ASN A 170 -10.22 4.72 -8.34
N SER A 171 -9.10 5.40 -8.64
CA SER A 171 -8.21 5.94 -7.60
C SER A 171 -7.68 4.90 -6.60
N ALA A 172 -7.55 3.64 -7.02
CA ALA A 172 -7.15 2.53 -6.15
C ALA A 172 -5.89 2.82 -5.32
N VAL A 173 -4.86 3.41 -5.94
CA VAL A 173 -3.59 3.74 -5.29
C VAL A 173 -3.62 5.10 -4.59
N CYS A 174 -3.91 6.18 -5.32
CA CYS A 174 -3.90 7.53 -4.74
C CYS A 174 -5.01 7.72 -3.69
N GLY A 175 -6.24 7.32 -4.01
CA GLY A 175 -7.38 7.38 -3.09
C GLY A 175 -7.26 6.36 -1.96
N GLY A 176 -6.69 5.18 -2.23
CA GLY A 176 -6.38 4.19 -1.19
C GLY A 176 -5.41 4.71 -0.14
N ALA A 177 -4.31 5.32 -0.58
CA ALA A 177 -3.32 5.95 0.31
C ALA A 177 -3.93 7.13 1.08
N VAL A 178 -4.66 8.02 0.40
CA VAL A 178 -5.32 9.17 1.04
C VAL A 178 -6.36 8.72 2.07
N TRP A 179 -7.17 7.70 1.76
CA TRP A 179 -8.14 7.18 2.73
C TRP A 179 -7.46 6.61 3.96
N SER A 180 -6.39 5.82 3.78
CA SER A 180 -5.63 5.24 4.90
C SER A 180 -5.00 6.33 5.77
N PHE A 181 -4.45 7.36 5.14
CA PHE A 181 -3.88 8.52 5.82
C PHE A 181 -4.93 9.27 6.66
N ILE A 182 -6.04 9.68 6.03
CA ILE A 182 -7.07 10.50 6.69
C ILE A 182 -7.76 9.74 7.82
N ASN A 183 -8.05 8.46 7.63
CA ASN A 183 -8.80 7.64 8.59
C ASN A 183 -7.89 6.93 9.60
N HIS A 184 -6.57 6.99 9.42
CA HIS A 184 -5.56 6.29 10.22
C HIS A 184 -5.87 4.79 10.40
N LYS A 185 -6.29 4.16 9.29
CA LYS A 185 -6.79 2.77 9.24
C LYS A 185 -6.16 2.02 8.06
N PRO A 186 -6.01 0.69 8.14
CA PRO A 186 -5.51 -0.08 7.02
C PRO A 186 -6.56 -0.08 5.92
N ASN A 187 -6.12 -0.18 4.66
CA ASN A 187 -7.02 -0.27 3.52
C ASN A 187 -6.55 -1.34 2.54
N MET A 188 -7.48 -1.86 1.74
CA MET A 188 -7.17 -2.77 0.64
C MET A 188 -8.03 -2.45 -0.57
N ASN A 189 -7.37 -2.26 -1.71
CA ASN A 189 -8.04 -1.98 -2.98
C ASN A 189 -7.59 -2.93 -4.08
N THR A 190 -8.54 -3.35 -4.92
CA THR A 190 -8.23 -3.96 -6.21
C THR A 190 -7.70 -2.91 -7.19
N MET A 191 -7.38 -3.32 -8.41
CA MET A 191 -6.77 -2.41 -9.38
C MET A 191 -7.78 -1.49 -10.05
N CYS A 192 -7.44 -0.20 -10.15
CA CYS A 192 -8.06 0.70 -11.12
C CYS A 192 -7.25 0.70 -12.44
N SER A 193 -7.78 1.33 -13.50
CA SER A 193 -7.12 1.38 -14.81
C SER A 193 -5.68 1.91 -14.75
N GLY A 194 -5.44 2.96 -13.97
CA GLY A 194 -4.10 3.54 -13.80
C GLY A 194 -3.15 2.63 -13.03
N SER A 195 -3.64 1.95 -11.99
CA SER A 195 -2.79 1.07 -11.20
C SER A 195 -2.43 -0.24 -11.94
N TYR A 196 -3.37 -0.78 -12.72
CA TYR A 196 -3.09 -1.92 -13.59
C TYR A 196 -2.10 -1.55 -14.71
N THR A 197 -2.40 -0.52 -15.49
CA THR A 197 -1.60 -0.18 -16.69
C THR A 197 -0.30 0.55 -16.35
N SER A 198 -0.40 1.70 -15.68
CA SER A 198 0.75 2.58 -15.41
C SER A 198 1.49 2.16 -14.14
N GLY A 199 0.78 1.60 -13.17
CA GLY A 199 1.35 1.07 -11.94
C GLY A 199 2.02 -0.30 -12.09
N LYS A 200 1.87 -0.95 -13.25
CA LYS A 200 2.40 -2.30 -13.54
C LYS A 200 1.98 -3.34 -12.51
N THR A 201 0.69 -3.37 -12.21
CA THR A 201 0.13 -4.35 -11.28
C THR A 201 -0.49 -5.49 -12.06
N GLU A 202 -0.24 -6.72 -11.64
CA GLU A 202 -0.75 -7.92 -12.31
C GLU A 202 -2.18 -8.26 -11.88
N LYS A 203 -2.86 -9.10 -12.67
CA LYS A 203 -4.27 -9.47 -12.44
C LYS A 203 -4.51 -10.19 -11.11
N GLY A 204 -3.47 -10.85 -10.59
CA GLY A 204 -3.50 -11.58 -9.33
C GLY A 204 -3.04 -10.74 -8.14
N GLU A 205 -2.92 -9.42 -8.27
CA GLU A 205 -2.38 -8.54 -7.25
C GLU A 205 -3.43 -7.54 -6.73
N VAL A 206 -3.22 -7.10 -5.49
CA VAL A 206 -4.02 -6.09 -4.79
C VAL A 206 -3.09 -5.07 -4.15
N ASN A 207 -3.63 -3.90 -3.82
CA ASN A 207 -2.93 -2.85 -3.09
C ASN A 207 -3.36 -2.89 -1.62
N VAL A 208 -2.43 -3.00 -0.70
CA VAL A 208 -2.66 -2.89 0.75
C VAL A 208 -1.98 -1.63 1.26
N PHE A 209 -2.64 -0.91 2.16
CA PHE A 209 -2.15 0.33 2.76
C PHE A 209 -2.19 0.18 4.27
N ILE A 210 -1.08 0.51 4.93
CA ILE A 210 -0.95 0.53 6.39
C ILE A 210 -0.50 1.93 6.79
N PRO A 211 -1.09 2.57 7.82
CA PRO A 211 -0.56 3.82 8.36
C PRO A 211 0.93 3.69 8.72
N GLY A 212 1.72 4.70 8.39
CA GLY A 212 3.18 4.58 8.43
C GLY A 212 3.77 4.47 9.84
N ASP A 213 3.08 5.01 10.84
CA ASP A 213 3.40 4.86 12.27
C ASP A 213 3.02 3.47 12.83
N GLN A 214 2.16 2.72 12.12
CA GLN A 214 1.68 1.40 12.54
C GLN A 214 2.45 0.23 11.89
N ILE A 215 3.25 0.50 10.85
CA ILE A 215 3.86 -0.55 10.03
C ILE A 215 4.86 -1.43 10.80
N LEU A 216 5.61 -0.85 11.74
CA LEU A 216 6.60 -1.58 12.52
C LEU A 216 5.93 -2.56 13.50
N ASP A 217 4.76 -2.23 14.03
CA ASP A 217 3.99 -3.15 14.87
C ASP A 217 3.42 -4.32 14.06
N VAL A 218 2.99 -4.08 12.81
CA VAL A 218 2.62 -5.17 11.90
C VAL A 218 3.81 -6.11 11.64
N ALA A 219 5.00 -5.55 11.40
CA ALA A 219 6.21 -6.34 11.19
C ALA A 219 6.60 -7.15 12.44
N ARG A 220 6.49 -6.55 13.64
CA ARG A 220 6.70 -7.24 14.92
C ARG A 220 5.70 -8.37 15.13
N GLN A 221 4.43 -8.15 14.80
CA GLN A 221 3.42 -9.19 14.91
C GLN A 221 3.67 -10.35 13.95
N LEU A 222 4.07 -10.07 12.70
CA LEU A 222 4.50 -11.09 11.75
C LEU A 222 5.72 -11.88 12.27
N ALA A 223 6.71 -11.20 12.86
CA ALA A 223 7.87 -11.82 13.48
C ALA A 223 7.46 -12.76 14.62
N HIS A 224 6.66 -12.25 15.55
CA HIS A 224 6.16 -12.99 16.71
C HIS A 224 5.34 -14.22 16.30
N ARG A 225 4.39 -14.04 15.37
CA ARG A 225 3.60 -15.15 14.82
C ARG A 225 4.53 -16.20 14.19
N THR A 226 5.50 -15.77 13.40
CA THR A 226 6.43 -16.71 12.74
C THR A 226 7.23 -17.50 13.75
N GLU A 227 7.71 -16.87 14.82
CA GLU A 227 8.46 -17.53 15.90
C GLU A 227 7.59 -18.56 16.65
N VAL A 228 6.39 -18.18 17.08
CA VAL A 228 5.47 -19.04 17.86
C VAL A 228 4.96 -20.23 17.04
N MET A 229 4.70 -20.01 15.75
CA MET A 229 4.11 -21.01 14.86
C MET A 229 5.20 -21.85 14.15
N GLY A 230 6.47 -21.49 14.31
CA GLY A 230 7.63 -22.10 13.65
C GLY A 230 7.77 -21.77 12.17
N GLY A 231 6.97 -20.86 11.62
CA GLY A 231 6.93 -20.54 10.19
C GLY A 231 5.88 -19.49 9.84
N ALA A 232 6.04 -18.86 8.66
CA ALA A 232 5.16 -17.79 8.19
C ALA A 232 3.98 -18.29 7.33
N SER A 233 3.96 -19.59 6.97
CA SER A 233 2.88 -20.18 6.16
C SER A 233 1.53 -20.14 6.88
N PHE A 234 0.44 -20.31 6.11
CA PHE A 234 -0.92 -20.11 6.59
C PHE A 234 -1.34 -21.12 7.68
N PRO A 235 -1.13 -22.45 7.51
CA PRO A 235 -1.40 -23.41 8.58
C PRO A 235 -0.34 -23.33 9.68
N TYR A 236 -0.73 -23.55 10.94
CA TYR A 236 0.17 -23.75 12.09
C TYR A 236 1.00 -25.03 11.91
N ASN A 237 2.01 -24.99 11.05
CA ASN A 237 2.72 -26.18 10.58
C ASN A 237 4.25 -26.04 10.64
N GLY A 238 4.78 -24.90 11.07
CA GLY A 238 6.22 -24.65 11.11
C GLY A 238 6.91 -24.50 9.73
N ASN A 239 6.14 -24.31 8.66
CA ASN A 239 6.69 -24.21 7.31
C ASN A 239 6.90 -22.76 6.88
N GLU A 240 7.90 -22.55 6.00
CA GLU A 240 8.08 -21.31 5.27
C GLU A 240 6.91 -21.03 4.31
N TRP A 241 6.70 -19.76 3.98
CA TRP A 241 5.74 -19.33 2.97
C TRP A 241 6.24 -19.63 1.53
N PRO A 242 5.34 -19.99 0.59
CA PRO A 242 3.91 -20.30 0.83
C PRO A 242 3.74 -21.67 1.50
N GLY A 243 4.73 -22.56 1.41
CA GLY A 243 4.62 -23.91 1.97
C GLY A 243 3.57 -24.74 1.23
N LEU A 244 3.25 -25.93 1.75
CA LEU A 244 2.22 -26.79 1.14
C LEU A 244 0.80 -26.26 1.37
N ASP A 245 0.61 -25.42 2.40
CA ASP A 245 -0.69 -24.86 2.83
C ASP A 245 -1.86 -25.85 2.93
N ALA A 246 -1.58 -27.14 3.01
CA ALA A 246 -2.59 -28.17 3.21
C ALA A 246 -3.08 -28.16 4.67
N CYS A 247 -4.40 -28.14 4.86
CA CYS A 247 -5.02 -28.19 6.18
C CYS A 247 -4.69 -29.51 6.91
N LYS A 248 -3.70 -29.48 7.81
CA LYS A 248 -3.26 -30.65 8.61
C LYS A 248 -4.24 -31.08 9.71
N LYS A 249 -5.37 -30.38 9.92
CA LYS A 249 -6.49 -30.96 10.70
C LYS A 249 -7.13 -32.14 9.98
N CYS A 250 -6.90 -32.30 8.69
CA CYS A 250 -7.27 -33.50 7.96
C CYS A 250 -6.24 -34.61 8.23
N PRO A 251 -6.61 -35.70 8.93
CA PRO A 251 -5.67 -36.78 9.27
C PRO A 251 -5.11 -37.51 8.04
N MET A 252 -5.68 -37.27 6.85
CA MET A 252 -5.35 -37.96 5.59
C MET A 252 -4.15 -37.36 4.85
N ILE A 253 -3.73 -36.13 5.17
CA ILE A 253 -2.61 -35.48 4.47
C ILE A 253 -1.35 -35.56 5.35
N ARG A 254 -0.72 -36.74 5.37
CA ARG A 254 0.55 -36.99 6.05
C ARG A 254 1.58 -37.53 5.06
N PHE A 255 2.74 -36.88 5.00
CA PHE A 255 3.88 -37.33 4.21
C PHE A 255 4.89 -37.96 5.18
N LYS A 256 5.56 -39.04 4.75
CA LYS A 256 6.66 -39.68 5.45
C LYS A 256 7.88 -39.63 4.53
N ASP A 257 9.06 -39.53 5.13
CA ASP A 257 10.30 -39.67 4.37
C ASP A 257 10.35 -41.04 3.71
N VAL A 258 10.91 -41.09 2.50
CA VAL A 258 11.18 -42.36 1.82
C VAL A 258 12.40 -42.97 2.48
N GLU A 259 12.29 -44.23 2.92
CA GLU A 259 13.40 -45.01 3.49
C GLU A 259 14.53 -45.25 2.49
#